data_AF-A0A951RQ83-F1
#
_entry.id   AF-A0A951RQ83-F1
#
_cell.length_a   1.000
_cell.length_b   1.000
_cell.length_c   1.000
_cell.angle_alpha   90.00
_cell.angle_beta   90.00
_cell.angle_gamma   90.00
#
_symmetry.space_group_name_H-M   'P 1'
#
loop_
_entity.id
_entity.type
_entity.pdbx_description
1 polymer ?
#
loop_
_entity_poly.entity_id
_entity_poly.type
_entity_poly.pdbx_seq_one_letter_code
_entity_poly.pdbx_strand_id
1 'polypeptide(L)'
;ERQFFENIKSWLAAQKKSGFYAKEIRDAFRMHPSKVKRYLFNLTAYNMIKITGGNRFKSGFEYEITATDEYKNLENAINTVLDNVLEEIKQKVSGSGGLPVGYEQNRPLNHKENRSLNPVVR
;
A
#
# COMPACT_ATOMS: atom_id res chain seq x y z
N GLU A 1 -0.78 4.11 13.84
CA GLU A 1 -1.65 2.92 14.03
C GLU A 1 -0.89 1.61 13.87
N ARG A 2 -0.07 1.45 12.81
CA ARG A 2 0.82 0.28 12.66
C ARG A 2 1.67 -0.02 13.92
N GLN A 3 2.38 0.97 14.46
CA GLN A 3 3.17 0.77 15.69
C GLN A 3 2.33 0.28 16.88
N PHE A 4 1.09 0.78 17.02
CA PHE A 4 0.19 0.36 18.08
C PHE A 4 -0.23 -1.10 17.91
N PHE A 5 -0.51 -1.53 16.67
CA PHE A 5 -0.80 -2.93 16.35
C PHE A 5 0.39 -3.85 16.62
N GLU A 6 1.60 -3.47 16.20
CA GLU A 6 2.81 -4.24 16.50
C GLU A 6 3.03 -4.39 18.01
N ASN A 7 2.83 -3.32 18.78
CA ASN A 7 2.93 -3.37 20.24
C ASN A 7 1.88 -4.32 20.85
N ILE A 8 0.65 -4.36 20.32
CA ILE A 8 -0.38 -5.32 20.75
C ILE A 8 0.09 -6.75 20.49
N LYS A 9 0.63 -7.05 19.30
CA LYS A 9 1.17 -8.38 18.97
C LYS A 9 2.26 -8.81 19.94
N SER A 10 3.25 -7.95 20.15
CA SER A 10 4.34 -8.22 21.09
C SER A 10 3.84 -8.43 22.51
N TRP A 11 2.87 -7.62 22.95
CA TRP A 11 2.27 -7.75 24.28
C TRP A 11 1.50 -9.05 24.45
N LEU A 12 0.67 -9.44 23.46
CA LEU A 12 -0.06 -10.72 23.48
C LEU A 12 0.87 -11.92 23.51
N ALA A 13 1.94 -11.90 22.70
CA ALA A 13 2.96 -12.95 22.70
C ALA A 13 3.66 -13.06 24.08
N ALA A 14 4.01 -11.93 24.69
CA ALA A 14 4.62 -11.90 26.02
C ALA A 14 3.68 -12.43 27.12
N GLN A 15 2.38 -12.14 27.02
CA GLN A 15 1.37 -12.60 27.98
C GLN A 15 0.84 -14.01 27.68
N LYS A 16 1.23 -14.63 26.55
CA LYS A 16 0.71 -15.91 26.05
C LYS A 16 -0.82 -15.94 25.95
N LYS A 17 -1.41 -14.84 25.49
CA LYS A 17 -2.86 -14.69 25.30
C LYS A 17 -3.21 -14.65 23.81
N SER A 18 -4.37 -15.19 23.45
CA SER A 18 -4.95 -15.06 22.09
C SER A 18 -5.76 -13.78 21.92
N GLY A 19 -6.33 -13.25 23.02
CA GLY A 19 -7.19 -12.07 23.03
C GLY A 19 -6.87 -11.10 24.15
N PHE A 20 -7.50 -9.93 24.09
CA PHE A 20 -7.30 -8.84 25.04
C PHE A 20 -8.53 -7.94 25.17
N TYR A 21 -8.60 -7.25 26.31
CA TYR A 21 -9.58 -6.20 26.57
C TYR A 21 -8.97 -4.82 26.42
N ALA A 22 -9.77 -3.83 26.02
CA ALA A 22 -9.31 -2.44 25.88
C ALA A 22 -8.72 -1.89 27.19
N LYS A 23 -9.22 -2.33 28.35
CA LYS A 23 -8.70 -1.94 29.66
C LYS A 23 -7.25 -2.38 29.86
N GLU A 24 -6.93 -3.63 29.50
CA GLU A 24 -5.58 -4.20 29.63
C GLU A 24 -4.58 -3.41 28.78
N ILE A 25 -4.95 -3.07 27.54
CA ILE A 25 -4.09 -2.29 26.64
C ILE A 25 -3.87 -0.86 27.13
N ARG A 26 -4.90 -0.19 27.66
CA ARG A 26 -4.73 1.13 28.27
C ARG A 26 -3.73 1.08 29.42
N ASP A 27 -3.86 0.10 30.30
CA ASP A 27 -3.05 -0.02 31.50
C ASP A 27 -1.61 -0.43 31.14
N ALA A 28 -1.44 -1.36 30.19
CA ALA A 28 -0.13 -1.81 29.70
C ALA A 28 0.64 -0.71 28.95
N PHE A 29 -0.03 0.07 28.11
CA PHE A 29 0.63 1.10 27.29
C PHE A 29 0.54 2.51 27.88
N ARG A 30 -0.06 2.65 29.08
CA ARG A 30 -0.29 3.94 29.76
C ARG A 30 -0.91 5.00 28.83
N MET A 31 -1.86 4.57 28.01
CA MET A 31 -2.44 5.42 26.96
C MET A 31 -3.80 5.97 27.38
N HIS A 32 -4.07 7.22 26.98
CA HIS A 32 -5.37 7.85 27.22
C HIS A 32 -6.52 7.02 26.60
N PRO A 33 -7.66 6.82 27.31
CA PRO A 33 -8.76 5.98 26.84
C PRO A 33 -9.26 6.33 25.43
N SER A 34 -9.40 7.62 25.11
CA SER A 34 -9.87 8.05 23.78
C SER A 34 -8.90 7.67 22.66
N LYS A 35 -7.59 7.65 22.92
CA LYS A 35 -6.58 7.24 21.93
C LYS A 35 -6.68 5.73 21.67
N VAL A 36 -6.76 4.93 22.74
CA VAL A 36 -6.95 3.47 22.60
C VAL A 36 -8.25 3.16 21.87
N LYS A 37 -9.36 3.81 22.24
CA LYS A 37 -10.65 3.63 21.56
C LYS A 37 -10.55 3.95 20.07
N ARG A 38 -9.93 5.07 19.69
CA ARG A 38 -9.73 5.44 18.28
C ARG A 38 -8.90 4.39 17.53
N TYR A 39 -7.80 3.92 18.11
CA TYR A 39 -6.96 2.93 17.45
C TYR A 39 -7.64 1.57 17.33
N LEU A 40 -8.35 1.10 18.36
CA LEU A 40 -9.11 -0.14 18.28
C LEU A 40 -10.22 -0.05 17.22
N PHE A 41 -10.90 1.09 17.13
CA PHE A 41 -11.89 1.33 16.07
C PHE A 41 -11.26 1.21 14.68
N ASN A 42 -10.14 1.90 14.43
CA ASN A 42 -9.47 1.87 13.13
C ASN A 42 -8.93 0.46 12.79
N LEU A 43 -8.29 -0.22 13.75
CA LEU A 43 -7.82 -1.60 13.54
C LEU A 43 -8.96 -2.58 13.27
N THR A 44 -10.12 -2.39 13.88
CA THR A 44 -11.31 -3.20 13.60
C THR A 44 -11.84 -2.89 12.20
N ALA A 45 -11.90 -1.62 11.80
CA ALA A 45 -12.32 -1.20 10.45
C ALA A 45 -11.37 -1.72 9.35
N TYR A 46 -10.09 -1.92 9.67
CA TYR A 46 -9.09 -2.51 8.77
C TYR A 46 -9.04 -4.05 8.85
N ASN A 47 -9.97 -4.68 9.56
CA ASN A 47 -10.01 -6.13 9.81
C ASN A 47 -8.72 -6.69 10.42
N MET A 48 -7.88 -5.87 11.04
CA MET A 48 -6.63 -6.31 11.68
C MET A 48 -6.90 -6.96 13.05
N ILE A 49 -8.00 -6.56 13.69
CA ILE A 49 -8.53 -7.18 14.90
C ILE A 49 -10.03 -7.39 14.74
N LYS A 50 -10.58 -8.36 15.46
CA LYS A 50 -12.02 -8.62 15.52
C LYS A 50 -12.50 -8.66 16.96
N ILE A 51 -13.78 -8.34 17.17
CA ILE A 51 -14.44 -8.53 18.46
C ILE A 51 -14.90 -9.97 18.53
N THR A 52 -14.45 -10.73 19.53
CA THR A 52 -14.80 -12.15 19.70
C THR A 52 -15.78 -12.39 20.82
N GLY A 53 -15.99 -11.40 21.69
CA GLY A 53 -16.93 -11.51 22.79
C GLY A 53 -16.92 -10.32 23.72
N GLY A 54 -17.27 -10.60 24.97
CA GLY A 54 -17.41 -9.59 26.02
C GLY A 54 -18.78 -8.91 26.05
N ASN A 55 -18.96 -8.05 27.04
CA ASN A 55 -20.22 -7.33 27.27
C ASN A 55 -19.93 -5.84 27.40
N ARG A 56 -20.51 -5.04 26.50
CA ARG A 56 -20.34 -3.57 26.46
C ARG A 56 -20.66 -2.86 27.78
N PHE A 57 -21.53 -3.42 28.62
CA PHE A 57 -22.00 -2.81 29.87
C PHE A 57 -21.31 -3.37 31.13
N LYS A 58 -20.49 -4.41 31.01
CA LYS A 58 -19.79 -5.04 32.14
C LYS A 58 -18.28 -5.06 31.96
N SER A 59 -17.78 -6.01 31.17
CA SER A 59 -16.34 -6.26 30.98
C SER A 59 -15.71 -5.49 29.82
N GLY A 60 -16.54 -4.90 28.95
CA GLY A 60 -16.11 -4.37 27.65
C GLY A 60 -16.01 -5.47 26.59
N PHE A 61 -15.58 -5.08 25.40
CA PHE A 61 -15.36 -6.01 24.29
C PHE A 61 -14.01 -6.72 24.44
N GLU A 62 -14.01 -8.00 24.09
CA GLU A 62 -12.81 -8.80 23.91
C GLU A 62 -12.41 -8.77 22.44
N TYR A 63 -11.13 -8.53 22.19
CA TYR A 63 -10.55 -8.40 20.88
C TYR A 63 -9.54 -9.51 20.64
N GLU A 64 -9.49 -10.03 19.42
CA GLU A 64 -8.43 -10.91 18.94
C GLU A 64 -7.83 -10.35 17.66
N ILE A 65 -6.57 -10.70 17.40
CA ILE A 65 -5.94 -10.40 16.11
C ILE A 65 -6.56 -11.30 15.04
N THR A 66 -7.04 -10.69 13.96
CA THR A 66 -7.48 -11.44 12.79
C THR A 66 -6.25 -12.02 12.10
N ALA A 67 -6.32 -13.28 11.66
CA ALA A 67 -5.17 -14.03 11.17
C ALA A 67 -4.29 -13.18 10.22
N THR A 68 -3.00 -13.08 10.53
CA THR A 68 -1.99 -12.31 9.80
C THR A 68 -1.95 -12.63 8.29
N ASP A 69 -2.47 -13.79 7.93
CA ASP A 69 -2.53 -14.29 6.56
C ASP A 69 -3.54 -13.52 5.69
N GLU A 70 -4.61 -12.94 6.25
CA GLU A 70 -5.57 -12.17 5.46
C GLU A 70 -4.94 -10.93 4.82
N TYR A 71 -4.06 -10.24 5.53
CA TYR A 71 -3.33 -9.09 4.96
C TYR A 71 -2.37 -9.54 3.85
N LYS A 72 -1.61 -10.63 4.08
CA LYS A 72 -0.72 -11.19 3.06
C LYS A 72 -1.50 -11.68 1.85
N ASN A 73 -2.65 -12.30 2.05
CA ASN A 73 -3.51 -12.81 1.00
C ASN A 73 -4.12 -11.66 0.19
N LEU A 74 -4.54 -10.57 0.85
CA LEU A 74 -5.03 -9.37 0.18
C LEU A 74 -3.91 -8.66 -0.60
N GLU A 75 -2.74 -8.49 0.02
CA GLU A 75 -1.55 -7.92 -0.62
C GLU A 75 -1.13 -8.74 -1.84
N ASN A 76 -1.06 -10.07 -1.71
CA ASN A 76 -0.76 -10.98 -2.81
C ASN A 76 -1.82 -10.92 -3.92
N ALA A 77 -3.10 -10.82 -3.58
CA ALA A 77 -4.18 -10.72 -4.55
C ALA A 77 -4.08 -9.41 -5.35
N ILE A 78 -3.78 -8.29 -4.68
CA ILE A 78 -3.58 -6.99 -5.34
C ILE A 78 -2.35 -7.04 -6.26
N ASN A 79 -1.22 -7.53 -5.76
CA ASN A 79 0.02 -7.62 -6.54
C ASN A 79 -0.17 -8.51 -7.79
N THR A 80 -0.81 -9.68 -7.62
CA THR A 80 -1.12 -10.58 -8.75
C THR A 80 -1.96 -9.89 -9.82
N VAL A 81 -3.00 -9.14 -9.43
CA VAL A 81 -3.86 -8.42 -10.39
C VAL A 81 -3.06 -7.34 -11.12
N LEU A 82 -2.22 -6.58 -10.41
CA LEU A 82 -1.38 -5.55 -11.01
C LEU A 82 -0.36 -6.13 -11.98
N ASP A 83 0.28 -7.24 -11.61
CA ASP A 83 1.25 -7.95 -12.46
C ASP A 83 0.59 -8.46 -13.74
N ASN A 84 -0.60 -9.05 -13.64
CA ASN A 84 -1.36 -9.52 -14.80
C ASN A 84 -1.73 -8.37 -15.74
N VAL A 85 -2.22 -7.25 -15.21
CA VAL A 85 -2.56 -6.06 -16.02
C VAL A 85 -1.31 -5.50 -16.70
N LEU A 86 -0.18 -5.45 -15.99
CA LEU A 86 1.08 -5.00 -16.56
C LEU A 86 1.56 -5.93 -17.67
N GLU A 87 1.44 -7.25 -17.49
CA GLU A 87 1.78 -8.24 -18.50
C GLU A 87 0.89 -8.09 -19.75
N GLU A 88 -0.43 -7.93 -19.58
CA GLU A 88 -1.34 -7.66 -20.69
C GLU A 88 -0.96 -6.40 -21.47
N ILE A 89 -0.63 -5.31 -20.77
CA ILE A 89 -0.18 -4.06 -21.41
C ILE A 89 1.12 -4.32 -22.17
N LYS A 90 2.09 -5.01 -21.57
CA LYS A 90 3.36 -5.36 -22.24
C LYS A 90 3.11 -6.19 -23.50
N GLN A 91 2.23 -7.19 -23.46
CA GLN A 91 1.92 -8.01 -24.63
C GLN A 91 1.24 -7.21 -25.75
N LYS A 92 0.28 -6.33 -25.40
CA LYS A 92 -0.41 -5.45 -26.36
C LYS A 92 0.54 -4.43 -27.00
N VAL A 93 1.48 -3.89 -26.22
CA VAL A 93 2.50 -2.93 -26.70
C VAL A 93 3.63 -3.64 -27.46
N SER A 94 3.98 -4.88 -27.09
CA SER A 94 5.03 -5.66 -27.76
C SER A 94 4.55 -6.30 -29.07
N GLY A 95 3.23 -6.45 -29.25
CA GLY A 95 2.60 -7.05 -30.43
C GLY A 95 2.27 -6.09 -31.59
N SER A 96 2.61 -4.80 -31.49
CA SER A 96 2.49 -3.87 -32.61
C SER A 96 3.73 -2.98 -32.70
N GLY A 97 4.68 -3.40 -33.56
CA GLY A 97 5.78 -2.59 -34.07
C GLY A 97 6.46 -1.68 -33.05
N GLY A 98 7.41 -2.22 -32.29
CA GLY A 98 8.32 -1.39 -31.50
C GLY A 98 8.99 -0.34 -32.38
N LEU A 99 8.51 0.90 -32.29
CA LEU A 99 9.27 2.05 -32.75
C LEU A 99 10.50 2.15 -31.83
N PRO A 100 11.73 2.15 -32.36
CA PRO A 100 12.89 2.40 -31.54
C PRO A 100 12.77 3.84 -31.03
N VAL A 101 12.62 4.01 -29.72
CA VAL A 101 12.73 5.32 -29.08
C VAL A 101 14.20 5.73 -29.17
N GLY A 102 14.57 6.33 -30.30
CA GLY A 102 15.87 6.93 -30.51
C GLY A 102 16.00 8.14 -29.61
N TYR A 103 16.82 8.03 -28.57
CA TYR A 103 17.36 9.18 -27.86
C TYR A 103 18.38 9.86 -28.79
N GLU A 104 17.90 10.63 -29.77
CA GLU A 104 18.76 11.54 -30.50
C GLU A 104 19.27 12.60 -29.53
N GLN A 105 20.55 12.48 -29.16
CA GLN A 105 21.26 13.53 -28.45
C GLN A 105 21.12 14.83 -29.25
N ASN A 106 20.52 15.84 -28.63
CA ASN A 106 20.34 17.19 -29.17
C ASN A 106 21.69 17.77 -29.60
N ARG A 107 22.07 17.60 -30.87
CA ARG A 107 23.17 18.33 -31.50
C ARG A 107 22.63 19.64 -32.08
N PRO A 108 23.37 20.76 -31.97
CA PRO A 108 22.90 22.04 -32.46
C PRO A 108 22.65 22.02 -33.97
N LEU A 109 21.58 22.68 -34.39
CA LEU A 109 21.12 22.79 -35.79
C LEU A 109 22.26 23.29 -36.69
N ASN A 110 22.62 22.48 -37.69
CA ASN A 110 23.62 22.84 -38.69
C ASN A 110 23.04 23.91 -39.63
N HIS A 111 23.72 25.06 -39.71
CA HIS A 111 23.32 26.17 -40.57
C HIS A 111 23.64 25.83 -42.03
N LYS A 112 22.61 25.65 -42.87
CA LYS A 112 22.80 25.54 -44.32
C LYS A 112 23.08 26.93 -44.89
N GLU A 113 24.30 27.16 -45.36
CA GLU A 113 24.61 28.28 -46.24
C GLU A 113 23.80 28.16 -47.54
N ASN A 114 22.98 29.17 -47.84
CA ASN A 114 22.28 29.29 -49.11
C ASN A 114 23.29 29.62 -50.21
N ARG A 115 23.57 28.66 -51.10
CA ARG A 115 24.26 28.95 -52.36
C ARG A 115 23.31 29.68 -53.31
N SER A 116 23.82 30.78 -53.85
CA SER A 116 23.17 31.80 -54.68
C SER A 116 22.26 31.25 -55.77
N LEU A 117 21.05 31.80 -55.85
CA LEU A 117 20.17 31.70 -57.02
C LEU A 117 20.75 32.55 -58.15
N ASN A 118 21.01 31.94 -59.31
CA ASN A 118 21.35 32.69 -60.51
C ASN A 118 20.06 33.16 -61.20
N PRO A 119 19.94 34.45 -61.57
CA PRO A 119 18.76 34.94 -62.26
C PRO A 119 18.76 34.47 -63.72
N VAL A 120 17.57 34.07 -64.19
CA VAL A 120 17.30 33.78 -65.60
C VAL A 120 17.19 35.09 -66.36
N VAL A 121 17.95 35.24 -67.43
CA VAL A 121 17.67 36.25 -68.47
C VAL A 121 17.57 35.54 -69.82
N ARG A 122 16.53 35.95 -70.55
CA ARG A 122 16.09 35.48 -71.88
C ARG A 122 17.11 35.73 -72.98
#